data_AF-A0AAQ3XH05-F1
#
_entry.id   AF-A0AAQ3XH05-F1
#
_cell.length_a   1.000
_cell.length_b   1.000
_cell.length_c   1.000
_cell.angle_alpha   90.00
_cell.angle_beta   90.00
_cell.angle_gamma   90.00
#
_symmetry.space_group_name_H-M   'P 1'
#
loop_
_entity.id
_entity.type
_entity.pdbx_description
1 polymer ?
#
loop_
_entity_poly.entity_id
_entity_poly.type
_entity_poly.pdbx_seq_one_letter_code
_entity_poly.pdbx_strand_id
1 'polypeptide(L)'
;MSISTEEPEEFQTLSTHRPILILDSQLVPRTQEEAKALRLLNQKSYALTKCFDEDLLVDIGMREESNEVFEAIGWSDFAEIPEGGIILTKEFLVTLRTDTQRDGTYVWFHLFNTDYELTLRQFSNLLDFSPQCTLSEDLAGFNSVEFWKELVGLDAPRKKSIAHIRHPTLQFLACWLTMVVFPLDDTRCVTVGDVRCLYAMWKKIKFAPTLSMIRH
;
A
#
# COMPACT_ATOMS: atom_id res chain seq x y z
N MET A 1 48.34 -20.65 4.39
CA MET A 1 46.89 -20.71 4.08
C MET A 1 46.21 -19.79 5.07
N SER A 2 46.00 -18.53 4.68
CA SER A 2 45.31 -17.54 5.51
C SER A 2 44.01 -17.23 4.78
N ILE A 3 42.91 -17.69 5.36
CA ILE A 3 41.56 -17.50 4.84
C ILE A 3 41.16 -16.07 5.22
N SER A 4 41.03 -15.22 4.19
CA SER A 4 40.42 -13.91 4.28
C SER A 4 38.94 -14.09 4.62
N THR A 5 38.52 -13.57 5.76
CA THR A 5 37.12 -13.48 6.16
C THR A 5 36.58 -12.17 5.60
N GLU A 6 35.80 -12.23 4.52
CA GLU A 6 35.01 -11.09 4.05
C GLU A 6 33.75 -10.98 4.93
N GLU A 7 33.71 -9.93 5.75
CA GLU A 7 32.48 -9.43 6.36
C GLU A 7 31.73 -8.52 5.35
N PRO A 8 30.38 -8.45 5.43
CA PRO A 8 29.55 -7.86 4.39
C PRO A 8 29.61 -6.33 4.35
N GLU A 9 29.59 -5.78 3.14
CA GLU A 9 29.61 -4.33 2.87
C GLU A 9 28.49 -3.60 3.61
N GLU A 10 28.91 -2.74 4.54
CA GLU A 10 28.09 -1.75 5.22
C GLU A 10 27.51 -0.73 4.23
N PHE A 11 26.25 -0.35 4.47
CA PHE A 11 25.57 0.79 3.86
C PHE A 11 26.38 2.08 4.09
N GLN A 12 27.25 2.42 3.13
CA GLN A 12 28.00 3.67 3.15
C GLN A 12 27.09 4.88 2.89
N THR A 13 26.77 5.57 3.99
CA THR A 13 26.66 7.03 4.14
C THR A 13 26.34 7.84 2.88
N LEU A 14 25.06 8.09 2.63
CA LEU A 14 24.60 9.17 1.76
C LEU A 14 24.20 10.39 2.60
N SER A 15 25.13 11.34 2.77
CA SER A 15 24.73 12.71 3.06
C SER A 15 25.76 13.71 2.52
N THR A 16 25.57 14.09 1.27
CA THR A 16 25.89 15.45 0.81
C THR A 16 24.66 15.99 0.08
N HIS A 17 24.11 17.05 0.66
CA HIS A 17 22.98 17.88 0.24
C HIS A 17 22.34 17.56 -1.14
N ARG A 18 21.24 16.82 -1.13
CA ARG A 18 20.30 16.79 -2.26
C ARG A 18 19.23 17.86 -2.06
N PRO A 19 18.89 18.65 -3.10
CA PRO A 19 17.73 19.52 -3.02
C PRO A 19 16.48 18.64 -2.94
N ILE A 20 15.82 18.66 -1.79
CA ILE A 20 14.45 18.16 -1.66
C ILE A 20 13.59 18.99 -2.62
N LEU A 21 12.69 18.36 -3.37
CA LEU A 21 11.72 19.09 -4.20
C LEU A 21 10.75 19.83 -3.27
N ILE A 22 10.76 21.16 -3.32
CA ILE A 22 9.94 22.05 -2.48
C ILE A 22 8.82 22.69 -3.32
N LEU A 23 8.96 22.76 -4.65
CA LEU A 23 7.98 23.39 -5.55
C LEU A 23 7.61 22.48 -6.73
N ASP A 24 6.33 22.52 -7.14
CA ASP A 24 5.80 21.81 -8.32
C ASP A 24 6.60 22.15 -9.60
N SER A 25 7.17 23.35 -9.71
CA SER A 25 7.99 23.79 -10.86
C SER A 25 9.32 23.05 -10.99
N GLN A 26 9.74 22.32 -9.95
CA GLN A 26 10.96 21.52 -9.96
C GLN A 26 10.72 20.11 -10.52
N LEU A 27 9.46 19.71 -10.70
CA LEU A 27 9.12 18.42 -11.29
C LEU A 27 9.15 18.51 -12.82
N VAL A 28 10.22 17.99 -13.42
CA VAL A 28 10.44 18.02 -14.88
C VAL A 28 10.16 16.64 -15.47
N PRO A 29 9.08 16.45 -16.25
CA PRO A 29 8.81 15.18 -16.91
C PRO A 29 9.87 14.88 -17.97
N ARG A 30 10.33 13.63 -18.03
CA ARG A 30 11.39 13.18 -18.95
C ARG A 30 10.84 12.59 -20.24
N THR A 31 9.58 12.17 -20.24
CA THR A 31 8.88 11.66 -21.43
C THR A 31 7.54 12.35 -21.67
N GLN A 32 6.96 12.14 -22.84
CA GLN A 32 5.65 12.70 -23.19
C GLN A 32 4.53 12.07 -22.33
N GLU A 33 4.67 10.79 -21.98
CA GLU A 33 3.77 10.06 -21.09
C GLU A 33 3.82 10.65 -19.67
N GLU A 34 5.03 10.88 -19.15
CA GLU A 34 5.24 11.52 -17.85
C GLU A 34 4.63 12.93 -17.84
N ALA A 35 4.82 13.72 -18.90
CA ALA A 35 4.22 15.04 -19.04
C ALA A 35 2.69 15.00 -19.06
N LYS A 36 2.10 13.98 -19.68
CA LYS A 36 0.65 13.77 -19.69
C LYS A 36 0.14 13.36 -18.32
N ALA A 37 0.80 12.42 -17.64
CA ALA A 37 0.46 11.98 -16.29
C ALA A 37 0.52 13.16 -15.30
N LEU A 38 1.58 13.96 -15.36
CA LEU A 38 1.74 15.13 -14.50
C LEU A 38 0.63 16.17 -14.70
N ARG A 39 0.20 16.40 -15.96
CA ARG A 39 -0.94 17.30 -16.23
C ARG A 39 -2.23 16.80 -15.58
N LEU A 40 -2.49 15.49 -15.60
CA LEU A 40 -3.67 14.90 -14.95
C LEU A 40 -3.59 15.03 -13.42
N LEU A 41 -2.41 14.79 -12.85
CA LEU A 41 -2.19 14.94 -11.41
C LEU A 41 -2.35 16.40 -10.95
N ASN A 42 -1.83 17.37 -11.70
CA ASN A 42 -1.97 18.80 -11.38
C ASN A 42 -3.41 19.33 -11.49
N GLN A 43 -4.32 18.59 -12.12
CA GLN A 43 -5.75 18.93 -12.14
C GLN A 43 -6.50 18.41 -10.90
N LYS A 44 -5.88 17.55 -10.08
CA LYS A 44 -6.49 16.99 -8.88
C LYS A 44 -6.26 17.90 -7.67
N SER A 45 -7.24 17.95 -6.78
CA SER A 45 -7.09 18.52 -5.45
C SER A 45 -6.58 17.44 -4.49
N TYR A 46 -5.48 17.72 -3.82
CA TYR A 46 -4.92 16.86 -2.78
C TYR A 46 -5.32 17.42 -1.42
N ALA A 47 -6.44 16.94 -0.89
CA ALA A 47 -6.74 17.10 0.52
C ALA A 47 -6.05 15.96 1.28
N LEU A 48 -5.64 16.20 2.53
CA LEU A 48 -5.29 15.10 3.42
C LEU A 48 -6.47 14.12 3.44
N THR A 49 -6.19 12.84 3.14
CA THR A 49 -7.19 11.78 3.22
C THR A 49 -7.82 11.84 4.60
N LYS A 50 -9.14 11.66 4.69
CA LYS A 50 -9.87 11.64 5.96
C LYS A 50 -9.14 10.72 6.94
N CYS A 51 -8.47 11.29 7.93
CA CYS A 51 -7.88 10.52 9.01
C CYS A 51 -9.01 10.04 9.92
N PHE A 52 -8.83 8.86 10.48
CA PHE A 52 -9.65 8.46 11.61
C PHE A 52 -9.29 9.36 12.80
N ASP A 53 -10.29 9.66 13.63
CA ASP A 53 -10.06 10.32 14.90
C ASP A 53 -9.42 9.28 15.84
N GLU A 54 -8.11 9.42 16.07
CA GLU A 54 -7.34 8.46 16.87
C GLU A 54 -7.83 8.41 18.32
N ASP A 55 -8.24 9.53 18.89
CA ASP A 55 -8.78 9.57 20.25
C ASP A 55 -10.11 8.80 20.31
N LEU A 56 -10.97 8.98 19.29
CA LEU A 56 -12.20 8.19 19.17
C LEU A 56 -11.91 6.69 19.02
N LEU A 57 -10.91 6.30 18.22
CA LEU A 57 -10.55 4.89 18.04
C LEU A 57 -10.05 4.25 19.33
N VAL A 58 -9.31 5.01 20.15
CA VAL A 58 -8.89 4.60 21.49
C VAL A 58 -10.10 4.45 22.42
N ASP A 59 -10.99 5.46 22.45
CA ASP A 59 -12.16 5.48 23.34
C ASP A 59 -13.13 4.31 23.10
N ILE A 60 -13.25 3.85 21.85
CA ILE A 60 -14.12 2.71 21.50
C ILE A 60 -13.37 1.36 21.50
N GLY A 61 -12.08 1.34 21.84
CA GLY A 61 -11.23 0.14 21.85
C GLY A 61 -10.80 -0.38 20.46
N MET A 62 -11.18 0.31 19.38
CA MET A 62 -10.88 -0.10 18.01
C MET A 62 -9.39 0.03 17.67
N ARG A 63 -8.67 0.95 18.32
CA ARG A 63 -7.23 1.12 18.10
C ARG A 63 -6.46 -0.15 18.44
N GLU A 64 -6.70 -0.72 19.62
CA GLU A 64 -6.04 -1.96 20.06
C GLU A 64 -6.39 -3.14 19.15
N GLU A 65 -7.68 -3.34 18.85
CA GLU A 65 -8.12 -4.43 17.96
C GLU A 65 -7.51 -4.31 16.55
N SER A 66 -7.44 -3.10 15.99
CA SER A 66 -6.86 -2.88 14.67
C SER A 66 -5.35 -3.11 14.66
N ASN A 67 -4.64 -2.66 15.70
CA ASN A 67 -3.19 -2.88 15.84
C ASN A 67 -2.86 -4.36 15.96
N GLU A 68 -3.64 -5.14 16.73
CA GLU A 68 -3.49 -6.60 16.82
C GLU A 68 -3.66 -7.27 15.46
N VAL A 69 -4.61 -6.79 14.65
CA VAL A 69 -4.81 -7.29 13.29
C VAL A 69 -3.63 -6.93 12.40
N PHE A 70 -3.17 -5.67 12.42
CA PHE A 70 -2.01 -5.22 11.64
C PHE A 70 -0.75 -6.00 11.99
N GLU A 71 -0.47 -6.23 13.26
CA GLU A 71 0.66 -7.06 13.70
C GLU A 71 0.54 -8.49 13.19
N ALA A 72 -0.64 -9.09 13.32
CA ALA A 72 -0.88 -10.47 12.90
C ALA A 72 -0.64 -10.68 11.39
N ILE A 73 -0.95 -9.69 10.56
CA ILE A 73 -0.75 -9.75 9.10
C ILE A 73 0.60 -9.16 8.63
N GLY A 74 1.41 -8.63 9.55
CA GLY A 74 2.73 -8.04 9.26
C GLY A 74 2.67 -6.63 8.64
N TRP A 75 1.71 -5.82 9.06
CA TRP A 75 1.45 -4.44 8.58
C TRP A 75 1.69 -3.39 9.67
N SER A 76 2.25 -3.73 10.82
CA SER A 76 2.42 -2.78 11.94
C SER A 76 3.06 -1.48 11.49
N ASP A 77 4.19 -1.57 10.79
CA ASP A 77 4.95 -0.41 10.34
C ASP A 77 4.26 0.28 9.14
N PHE A 78 3.72 -0.49 8.19
CA PHE A 78 2.94 0.05 7.06
C PHE A 78 1.68 0.83 7.48
N ALA A 79 1.03 0.43 8.57
CA ALA A 79 -0.20 1.06 9.03
C ALA A 79 0.05 2.44 9.65
N GLU A 80 1.29 2.74 10.04
CA GLU A 80 1.70 4.08 10.46
C GLU A 80 1.84 4.98 9.24
N ILE A 81 0.91 5.93 9.09
CA ILE A 81 0.91 6.86 7.95
C ILE A 81 1.60 8.15 8.38
N PRO A 82 2.87 8.39 8.01
CA PRO A 82 3.51 9.67 8.26
C PRO A 82 2.88 10.78 7.41
N GLU A 83 3.12 12.04 7.79
CA GLU A 83 2.77 13.16 6.92
C GLU A 83 3.52 13.07 5.58
N GLY A 84 2.77 12.96 4.49
CA GLY A 84 3.31 12.82 3.15
C GLY A 84 3.62 14.16 2.47
N GLY A 85 4.61 14.16 1.58
CA GLY A 85 4.92 15.28 0.70
C GLY A 85 4.27 15.14 -0.68
N ILE A 86 3.26 15.96 -0.97
CA ILE A 86 2.50 15.91 -2.25
C ILE A 86 3.42 15.90 -3.48
N ILE A 87 4.49 16.70 -3.48
CA ILE A 87 5.41 16.83 -4.62
C ILE A 87 6.17 15.53 -4.88
N LEU A 88 6.67 14.89 -3.83
CA LEU A 88 7.38 13.61 -3.93
C LEU A 88 6.43 12.49 -4.35
N THR A 89 5.20 12.50 -3.83
CA THR A 89 4.17 11.57 -4.29
C THR A 89 3.86 11.75 -5.78
N LYS A 90 3.80 12.99 -6.28
CA LYS A 90 3.65 13.23 -7.72
C LYS A 90 4.85 12.72 -8.52
N GLU A 91 6.08 12.99 -8.08
CA GLU A 91 7.30 12.50 -8.73
C GLU A 91 7.30 10.98 -8.86
N PHE A 92 7.03 10.30 -7.73
CA PHE A 92 6.90 8.86 -7.66
C PHE A 92 5.81 8.35 -8.64
N LEU A 93 4.58 8.87 -8.55
CA LEU A 93 3.46 8.37 -9.36
C LEU A 93 3.62 8.62 -10.87
N VAL A 94 4.25 9.74 -11.26
CA VAL A 94 4.48 10.06 -12.68
C VAL A 94 5.48 9.08 -13.31
N THR A 95 6.45 8.63 -12.52
CA THR A 95 7.58 7.83 -13.01
C THR A 95 7.46 6.33 -12.69
N LEU A 96 6.48 5.96 -11.86
CA LEU A 96 6.19 4.58 -11.48
C LEU A 96 5.88 3.73 -12.72
N ARG A 97 6.66 2.66 -12.89
CA ARG A 97 6.49 1.66 -13.93
C ARG A 97 6.67 0.28 -13.33
N THR A 98 5.96 -0.69 -13.90
CA THR A 98 6.06 -2.08 -13.50
C THR A 98 6.34 -2.93 -14.72
N ASP A 99 7.27 -3.87 -14.60
CA ASP A 99 7.54 -4.86 -15.65
C ASP A 99 7.50 -6.26 -15.04
N THR A 100 6.71 -7.15 -15.64
CA THR A 100 6.62 -8.55 -15.23
C THR A 100 7.33 -9.41 -16.26
N GLN A 101 8.47 -9.95 -15.86
CA GLN A 101 9.31 -10.83 -16.66
C GLN A 101 9.22 -12.27 -16.13
N ARG A 102 9.99 -13.20 -16.73
CA ARG A 102 9.95 -14.63 -16.31
C ARG A 102 10.50 -14.85 -14.90
N ASP A 103 11.43 -14.02 -14.48
CA ASP A 103 12.17 -14.09 -13.22
C ASP A 103 11.51 -13.29 -12.08
N GLY A 104 10.55 -12.42 -12.39
CA GLY A 104 9.80 -11.69 -11.37
C GLY A 104 9.09 -10.45 -11.89
N THR A 105 8.54 -9.68 -10.95
CA THR A 105 8.05 -8.32 -11.22
C THR A 105 9.02 -7.31 -10.66
N TYR A 106 9.37 -6.33 -11.48
CA TYR A 106 10.25 -5.22 -11.15
C TYR A 106 9.45 -3.92 -11.13
N VAL A 107 9.79 -3.04 -10.19
CA VAL A 107 9.19 -1.73 -9.97
C VAL A 107 10.25 -0.69 -10.19
N TRP A 108 9.94 0.27 -11.06
CA TRP A 108 10.84 1.35 -11.44
C TRP A 108 10.18 2.68 -11.12
N PHE A 109 10.92 3.60 -10.51
CA PHE A 109 10.46 4.96 -10.28
C PHE A 109 11.64 5.90 -10.10
N HIS A 110 11.37 7.18 -10.22
CA HIS A 110 12.30 8.26 -9.94
C HIS A 110 11.85 8.98 -8.68
N LEU A 111 12.78 9.22 -7.76
CA LEU A 111 12.51 9.99 -6.55
C LEU A 111 13.80 10.67 -6.09
N PHE A 112 13.73 11.90 -5.58
CA PHE A 112 14.91 12.63 -5.09
C PHE A 112 16.05 12.72 -6.12
N ASN A 113 15.68 12.93 -7.39
CA ASN A 113 16.63 12.96 -8.51
C ASN A 113 17.46 11.67 -8.63
N THR A 114 16.88 10.50 -8.31
CA THR A 114 17.52 9.19 -8.39
C THR A 114 16.54 8.18 -8.97
N ASP A 115 17.03 7.37 -9.91
CA ASP A 115 16.28 6.24 -10.44
C ASP A 115 16.43 5.03 -9.53
N TYR A 116 15.31 4.40 -9.23
CA TYR A 116 15.21 3.19 -8.44
C TYR A 116 14.70 2.06 -9.32
N GLU A 117 15.35 0.91 -9.21
CA GLU A 117 14.93 -0.36 -9.75
C GLU A 117 14.87 -1.36 -8.60
N LEU A 118 13.68 -1.88 -8.31
CA LEU A 118 13.46 -2.78 -7.20
C LEU A 118 12.70 -4.01 -7.66
N THR A 119 13.07 -5.17 -7.14
CA THR A 119 12.17 -6.34 -7.17
C THR A 119 10.89 -6.02 -6.40
N LEU A 120 9.79 -6.70 -6.73
CA LEU A 120 8.52 -6.56 -5.99
C LEU A 120 8.69 -6.78 -4.48
N ARG A 121 9.62 -7.66 -4.07
CA ARG A 121 9.93 -7.89 -2.65
C ARG A 121 10.65 -6.71 -2.01
N GLN A 122 11.68 -6.17 -2.64
CA GLN A 122 12.36 -4.98 -2.14
C GLN A 122 11.38 -3.80 -2.03
N PHE A 123 10.53 -3.61 -3.04
CA PHE A 123 9.50 -2.58 -3.00
C PHE A 123 8.48 -2.83 -1.89
N SER A 124 8.04 -4.08 -1.67
CA SER A 124 7.15 -4.43 -0.55
C SER A 124 7.76 -4.11 0.81
N ASN A 125 9.04 -4.40 0.99
CA ASN A 125 9.73 -4.09 2.24
C ASN A 125 9.93 -2.58 2.42
N LEU A 126 10.10 -1.82 1.31
CA LEU A 126 10.20 -0.36 1.33
C LEU A 126 8.89 0.32 1.71
N LEU A 127 7.75 -0.34 1.43
CA LEU A 127 6.44 0.05 1.94
C LEU A 127 6.19 -0.44 3.37
N ASP A 128 7.22 -0.91 4.08
CA ASP A 128 7.12 -1.34 5.48
C ASP A 128 6.18 -2.53 5.72
N PHE A 129 5.92 -3.34 4.70
CA PHE A 129 5.37 -4.67 4.90
C PHE A 129 6.43 -5.62 5.46
N SER A 130 6.03 -6.48 6.41
CA SER A 130 6.93 -7.48 6.98
C SER A 130 7.56 -8.36 5.88
N PRO A 131 8.87 -8.65 5.95
CA PRO A 131 9.51 -9.58 5.02
C PRO A 131 8.87 -10.97 4.99
N GLN A 132 8.14 -11.33 6.06
CA GLN A 132 7.42 -12.61 6.17
C GLN A 132 6.09 -12.63 5.43
N CYS A 133 5.59 -11.48 4.95
CA CYS A 133 4.36 -11.42 4.18
C CYS A 133 4.51 -12.12 2.83
N THR A 134 3.51 -12.92 2.44
CA THR A 134 3.43 -13.44 1.07
C THR A 134 3.02 -12.33 0.11
N LEU A 135 3.60 -12.34 -1.09
CA LEU A 135 3.20 -11.44 -2.19
C LEU A 135 2.25 -12.14 -3.18
N SER A 136 1.96 -13.43 -2.95
CA SER A 136 1.03 -14.18 -3.78
C SER A 136 -0.39 -13.68 -3.56
N GLU A 137 -1.07 -13.30 -4.63
CA GLU A 137 -2.50 -12.96 -4.61
C GLU A 137 -3.39 -14.22 -4.47
N ASP A 138 -2.81 -15.42 -4.61
CA ASP A 138 -3.48 -16.70 -4.41
C ASP A 138 -3.33 -17.15 -2.96
N LEU A 139 -4.20 -16.61 -2.10
CA LEU A 139 -4.29 -17.00 -0.70
C LEU A 139 -5.03 -18.33 -0.57
N ALA A 140 -4.43 -19.30 0.11
CA ALA A 140 -5.00 -20.63 0.27
C ALA A 140 -6.43 -20.57 0.86
N GLY A 141 -7.38 -21.19 0.15
CA GLY A 141 -8.79 -21.24 0.55
C GLY A 141 -9.58 -19.95 0.29
N PHE A 142 -8.97 -18.92 -0.31
CA PHE A 142 -9.67 -17.67 -0.59
C PHE A 142 -10.65 -17.83 -1.76
N ASN A 143 -11.93 -17.58 -1.47
CA ASN A 143 -12.95 -17.37 -2.48
C ASN A 143 -13.68 -16.05 -2.18
N SER A 144 -13.51 -15.05 -3.05
CA SER A 144 -14.05 -13.70 -2.81
C SER A 144 -15.58 -13.64 -2.73
N VAL A 145 -16.30 -14.60 -3.33
CA VAL A 145 -17.77 -14.64 -3.29
C VAL A 145 -18.23 -15.30 -2.00
N GLU A 146 -17.68 -16.47 -1.67
CA GLU A 146 -18.06 -17.21 -0.46
C GLU A 146 -17.65 -16.46 0.81
N PHE A 147 -16.45 -15.90 0.85
CA PHE A 147 -16.02 -15.08 1.99
C PHE A 147 -16.87 -13.82 2.15
N TRP A 148 -17.29 -13.19 1.05
CA TRP A 148 -18.18 -12.03 1.14
C TRP A 148 -19.56 -12.40 1.74
N LYS A 149 -20.10 -13.57 1.39
CA LYS A 149 -21.33 -14.09 2.02
C LYS A 149 -21.13 -14.39 3.50
N GLU A 150 -19.95 -14.84 3.92
CA GLU A 150 -19.61 -15.03 5.34
C GLU A 150 -19.66 -13.71 6.11
N LEU A 151 -19.13 -12.61 5.53
CA LEU A 151 -19.10 -11.29 6.17
C LEU A 151 -20.47 -10.59 6.26
N VAL A 152 -21.34 -10.80 5.27
CA VAL A 152 -22.60 -10.05 5.09
C VAL A 152 -23.85 -10.89 5.39
N GLY A 153 -23.74 -12.21 5.31
CA GLY A 153 -24.84 -13.17 5.35
C GLY A 153 -25.27 -13.67 3.96
N LEU A 154 -26.10 -14.72 3.95
CA LEU A 154 -26.50 -15.45 2.73
C LEU A 154 -27.25 -14.59 1.69
N ASP A 155 -27.97 -13.56 2.14
CA ASP A 155 -28.70 -12.62 1.28
C ASP A 155 -27.85 -11.40 0.89
N ALA A 156 -26.55 -11.62 0.67
CA ALA A 156 -25.62 -10.53 0.36
C ALA A 156 -26.05 -9.79 -0.93
N PRO A 157 -26.22 -8.45 -0.87
CA PRO A 157 -26.53 -7.67 -2.06
C PRO A 157 -25.39 -7.77 -3.09
N ARG A 158 -25.74 -7.68 -4.37
CA ARG A 158 -24.76 -7.73 -5.48
C ARG A 158 -23.67 -6.67 -5.36
N LYS A 159 -24.02 -5.48 -4.84
CA LYS A 159 -23.06 -4.41 -4.57
C LYS A 159 -22.38 -4.69 -3.23
N LYS A 160 -21.08 -4.99 -3.28
CA LYS A 160 -20.26 -5.14 -2.07
C LYS A 160 -20.08 -3.78 -1.42
N SER A 161 -20.64 -3.59 -0.24
CA SER A 161 -20.53 -2.35 0.52
C SER A 161 -20.12 -2.60 1.95
N ILE A 162 -19.26 -1.73 2.46
CA ILE A 162 -18.73 -1.73 3.83
C ILE A 162 -19.86 -1.73 4.87
N ALA A 163 -20.95 -1.01 4.59
CA ALA A 163 -22.11 -0.91 5.48
C ALA A 163 -22.79 -2.26 5.78
N HIS A 164 -22.58 -3.27 4.93
CA HIS A 164 -23.17 -4.59 5.11
C HIS A 164 -22.29 -5.57 5.89
N ILE A 165 -21.04 -5.21 6.18
CA ILE A 165 -20.13 -6.06 6.98
C ILE A 165 -20.64 -6.07 8.42
N ARG A 166 -20.92 -7.27 8.94
CA ARG A 166 -21.52 -7.44 10.28
C ARG A 166 -20.53 -7.29 11.43
N HIS A 167 -19.24 -7.49 11.17
CA HIS A 167 -18.20 -7.42 12.18
C HIS A 167 -17.63 -5.99 12.25
N PRO A 168 -17.77 -5.26 13.38
CA PRO A 168 -17.35 -3.85 13.48
C PRO A 168 -15.87 -3.63 13.14
N THR A 169 -14.97 -4.46 13.65
CA THR A 169 -13.52 -4.36 13.36
C THR A 169 -13.21 -4.55 11.88
N LEU A 170 -13.80 -5.55 11.21
CA LEU A 170 -13.62 -5.73 9.77
C LEU A 170 -14.28 -4.62 8.95
N GLN A 171 -15.38 -4.05 9.44
CA GLN A 171 -16.01 -2.91 8.79
C GLN A 171 -15.09 -1.68 8.82
N PHE A 172 -14.47 -1.42 9.98
CA PHE A 172 -13.44 -0.39 10.12
C PHE A 172 -12.25 -0.66 9.20
N LEU A 173 -11.70 -1.87 9.22
CA LEU A 173 -10.55 -2.24 8.38
C LEU A 173 -10.87 -2.15 6.88
N ALA A 174 -12.11 -2.48 6.46
CA ALA A 174 -12.55 -2.29 5.09
C ALA A 174 -12.55 -0.80 4.71
N CYS A 175 -13.00 0.06 5.62
CA CYS A 175 -12.97 1.51 5.44
C CYS A 175 -11.53 2.00 5.27
N TRP A 176 -10.64 1.57 6.17
CA TRP A 176 -9.22 1.88 6.13
C TRP A 176 -8.56 1.44 4.80
N LEU A 177 -8.82 0.21 4.35
CA LEU A 177 -8.30 -0.32 3.09
C LEU A 177 -8.70 0.54 1.87
N THR A 178 -9.96 0.95 1.79
CA THR A 178 -10.47 1.79 0.68
C THR A 178 -9.97 3.23 0.70
N MET A 179 -9.32 3.66 1.79
CA MET A 179 -8.73 4.99 1.92
C MET A 179 -7.21 4.96 1.74
N VAL A 180 -6.55 3.90 2.18
CA VAL A 180 -5.09 3.83 2.28
C VAL A 180 -4.47 2.93 1.20
N VAL A 181 -5.00 1.72 1.05
CA VAL A 181 -4.38 0.69 0.19
C VAL A 181 -4.92 0.73 -1.23
N PHE A 182 -6.25 0.84 -1.36
CA PHE A 182 -6.95 0.91 -2.63
C PHE A 182 -7.88 2.12 -2.64
N PRO A 183 -7.36 3.35 -2.77
CA PRO A 183 -8.19 4.55 -2.80
C PRO A 183 -9.27 4.47 -3.88
N LEU A 184 -10.55 4.52 -3.48
CA LEU A 184 -11.70 4.52 -4.39
C LEU A 184 -12.46 5.85 -4.33
N ASP A 185 -13.05 6.24 -5.47
CA ASP A 185 -13.96 7.38 -5.52
C ASP A 185 -15.22 7.17 -4.64
N ASP A 186 -15.76 5.95 -4.61
CA ASP A 186 -16.85 5.55 -3.70
C ASP A 186 -16.27 4.65 -2.59
N THR A 187 -15.80 5.27 -1.50
CA THR A 187 -15.22 4.58 -0.33
C THR A 187 -16.20 3.63 0.37
N ARG A 188 -17.49 3.63 0.00
CA ARG A 188 -18.47 2.68 0.55
C ARG A 188 -18.41 1.32 -0.14
N CYS A 189 -17.74 1.23 -1.29
CA CYS A 189 -17.60 0.00 -2.07
C CYS A 189 -16.31 -0.73 -1.71
N VAL A 190 -16.31 -2.05 -1.87
CA VAL A 190 -15.10 -2.85 -1.73
C VAL A 190 -14.84 -3.64 -3.01
N THR A 191 -13.59 -3.64 -3.45
CA THR A 191 -13.07 -4.41 -4.58
C THR A 191 -12.72 -5.84 -4.15
N VAL A 192 -12.31 -6.66 -5.12
CA VAL A 192 -11.76 -7.99 -4.83
C VAL A 192 -10.43 -7.90 -4.05
N GLY A 193 -9.63 -6.84 -4.29
CA GLY A 193 -8.39 -6.57 -3.55
C GLY A 193 -8.66 -6.30 -2.07
N ASP A 194 -9.64 -5.45 -1.79
CA ASP A 194 -10.09 -5.16 -0.42
C ASP A 194 -10.55 -6.43 0.29
N VAL A 195 -11.43 -7.21 -0.36
CA VAL A 195 -11.97 -8.47 0.21
C VAL A 195 -10.87 -9.50 0.46
N ARG A 196 -9.80 -9.51 -0.36
CA ARG A 196 -8.64 -10.38 -0.13
C ARG A 196 -7.82 -9.94 1.08
N CYS A 197 -7.60 -8.64 1.25
CA CYS A 197 -6.93 -8.11 2.44
C CYS A 197 -7.75 -8.41 3.70
N LEU A 198 -9.07 -8.22 3.65
CA LEU A 198 -9.98 -8.58 4.75
C LEU A 198 -9.92 -10.08 5.07
N TYR A 199 -9.78 -10.95 4.07
CA TYR A 199 -9.61 -12.39 4.31
C TYR A 199 -8.28 -12.69 5.01
N ALA A 200 -7.20 -12.04 4.58
CA ALA A 200 -5.89 -12.17 5.24
C ALA A 200 -5.97 -11.69 6.70
N MET A 201 -6.63 -10.56 6.96
CA MET A 201 -6.89 -10.03 8.30
C MET A 201 -7.70 -11.02 9.16
N TRP A 202 -8.81 -11.53 8.63
CA TRP A 202 -9.67 -12.50 9.33
C TRP A 202 -8.94 -13.80 9.67
N LYS A 203 -8.09 -14.29 8.76
CA LYS A 203 -7.32 -15.53 8.94
C LYS A 203 -5.95 -15.31 9.57
N LYS A 204 -5.58 -14.07 9.90
CA LYS A 204 -4.26 -13.70 10.43
C LYS A 204 -3.10 -14.19 9.54
N ILE A 205 -3.25 -14.04 8.23
CA ILE A 205 -2.26 -14.44 7.22
C ILE A 205 -1.36 -13.24 6.94
N LYS A 206 -0.04 -13.43 7.04
CA LYS A 206 0.93 -12.42 6.63
C LYS A 206 0.92 -12.26 5.11
N PHE A 207 0.33 -11.18 4.62
CA PHE A 207 0.08 -10.95 3.19
C PHE A 207 0.32 -9.49 2.86
N ALA A 208 1.05 -9.20 1.78
CA ALA A 208 1.24 -7.83 1.30
C ALA A 208 0.64 -7.67 -0.10
N PRO A 209 -0.31 -6.73 -0.30
CA PRO A 209 -1.01 -6.51 -1.56
C PRO A 209 -0.19 -5.69 -2.56
N THR A 210 1.14 -5.68 -2.43
CA THR A 210 2.09 -4.82 -3.15
C THR A 210 1.85 -4.83 -4.66
N LEU A 211 1.59 -6.01 -5.24
CA LEU A 211 1.31 -6.15 -6.66
C LEU A 211 -0.03 -5.55 -7.08
N SER A 212 -1.07 -5.75 -6.27
CA SER A 212 -2.39 -5.15 -6.50
C SER A 212 -2.34 -3.62 -6.38
N MET A 213 -1.49 -3.08 -5.50
CA MET A 213 -1.35 -1.63 -5.28
C MET A 213 -0.69 -0.90 -6.45
N ILE A 214 0.09 -1.58 -7.28
CA ILE A 214 0.82 -0.97 -8.39
C ILE A 214 0.24 -1.32 -9.77
N ARG A 215 -0.74 -2.23 -9.83
CA ARG A 215 -1.47 -2.59 -11.05
C ARG A 215 -2.69 -1.67 -11.19
N HIS A 216 -2.57 -0.63 -12.00
CA HIS A 216 -3.63 0.32 -12.31
C HIS A 216 -3.85 0.44 -13.82
#